data_AF-A0A314URL2-F1
#
_entry.id   AF-A0A314URL2-F1
#
_cell.length_a   1.000
_cell.length_b   1.000
_cell.length_c   1.000
_cell.angle_alpha   90.00
_cell.angle_beta   90.00
_cell.angle_gamma   90.00
#
_symmetry.space_group_name_H-M   'P 1'
#
loop_
_entity.id
_entity.type
_entity.pdbx_description
1 polymer ?
#
loop_
_entity_poly.entity_id
_entity_poly.type
_entity_poly.pdbx_seq_one_letter_code
_entity_poly.pdbx_strand_id
1 'polypeptide(L)'
;MYTNCLLLGLDPAIIGLGGSNATPRVGFFRHSNPKLGEQLLYFILSSLRGPIQSAKDFDKVWPIFDSAQSRDFRKVVQGIISELESQGALPRSNSRVSSLATCCGPRFVELLWQLSCMLCERFIGEHFQLM
;
A
#
# COMPACT_ATOMS: atom_id res chain seq x y z
N MET A 1 -19.09 -5.00 4.07
CA MET A 1 -17.96 -5.90 4.41
C MET A 1 -16.99 -5.85 3.23
N TYR A 2 -15.98 -4.99 3.29
CA TYR A 2 -15.05 -4.76 2.17
C TYR A 2 -14.04 -5.90 2.10
N THR A 3 -14.47 -7.06 1.61
CA THR A 3 -13.65 -8.29 1.60
C THR A 3 -12.78 -8.40 0.35
N ASN A 4 -13.00 -7.56 -0.66
CA ASN A 4 -12.27 -7.56 -1.93
C ASN A 4 -12.26 -6.15 -2.53
N CYS A 5 -11.43 -5.26 -2.00
CA CYS A 5 -11.06 -4.09 -2.77
C CYS A 5 -10.12 -4.59 -3.86
N LEU A 6 -10.70 -4.87 -5.04
CA LEU A 6 -9.98 -4.79 -6.30
C LEU A 6 -9.18 -3.48 -6.23
N LEU A 7 -7.88 -3.56 -5.96
CA LEU A 7 -6.98 -2.43 -6.17
C LEU A 7 -7.08 -2.13 -7.65
N LEU A 8 -7.85 -1.10 -8.00
CA LEU A 8 -8.05 -0.66 -9.37
C LEU A 8 -6.67 -0.48 -10.00
N GLY A 9 -6.34 -1.33 -10.99
CA GLY A 9 -5.08 -1.29 -11.73
C GLY A 9 -3.96 -2.21 -11.25
N LEU A 10 -4.14 -3.01 -10.20
CA LEU A 10 -3.14 -3.99 -9.79
C LEU A 10 -3.25 -5.25 -10.68
N ASP A 11 -2.39 -5.35 -11.69
CA ASP A 11 -2.25 -6.57 -12.49
C ASP A 11 -1.76 -7.73 -11.58
N PRO A 12 -2.46 -8.87 -11.51
CA PRO A 12 -2.01 -10.07 -10.82
C PRO A 12 -0.60 -10.53 -11.22
N ALA A 13 -0.14 -10.18 -12.43
CA ALA A 13 1.21 -10.44 -12.92
C ALA A 13 2.29 -9.64 -12.16
N ILE A 14 1.99 -8.41 -11.71
CA ILE A 14 2.91 -7.59 -10.89
C ILE A 14 3.13 -8.23 -9.51
N ILE A 15 2.13 -9.00 -9.03
CA ILE A 15 2.16 -9.70 -7.74
C ILE A 15 2.99 -10.99 -7.79
N GLY A 16 3.46 -11.42 -8.97
CA GLY A 16 4.20 -12.67 -9.11
C GLY A 16 3.39 -13.93 -8.77
N LEU A 17 2.05 -13.85 -8.83
CA LEU A 17 1.13 -14.97 -8.59
C LEU A 17 1.08 -16.00 -9.75
N GLY A 18 1.92 -15.82 -10.78
CA GLY A 18 1.96 -16.61 -12.02
C GLY A 18 2.51 -18.03 -11.90
N GLY A 19 2.26 -18.74 -10.81
CA GLY A 19 2.80 -20.10 -10.60
C GLY A 19 1.85 -21.13 -10.01
N SER A 20 0.61 -20.78 -9.66
CA SER A 20 -0.29 -21.73 -9.02
C SER A 20 -1.71 -21.61 -9.57
N ASN A 21 -2.26 -22.74 -10.03
CA ASN A 21 -3.67 -22.99 -10.37
C ASN A 21 -4.65 -22.76 -9.18
N ALA A 22 -4.32 -21.83 -8.28
CA ALA A 22 -5.18 -21.44 -7.19
C ALA A 22 -6.21 -20.45 -7.73
N THR A 23 -7.45 -20.89 -7.75
CA THR A 23 -8.66 -20.06 -7.75
C THR A 23 -8.43 -18.74 -7.00
N PRO A 24 -9.00 -17.60 -7.46
CA PRO A 24 -8.80 -16.30 -6.81
C PRO A 24 -9.29 -16.40 -5.36
N ARG A 25 -8.36 -16.62 -4.43
CA ARG A 25 -8.72 -16.88 -3.04
C ARG A 25 -9.13 -15.56 -2.40
N VAL A 26 -10.44 -15.41 -2.24
CA VAL A 26 -11.07 -14.34 -1.46
C VAL A 26 -10.37 -14.18 -0.11
N GLY A 27 -9.81 -13.00 0.16
CA GLY A 27 -9.23 -12.64 1.45
C GLY A 27 -7.69 -12.78 1.56
N PHE A 28 -6.93 -12.14 0.67
CA PHE A 28 -5.46 -12.07 0.75
C PHE A 28 -4.89 -11.57 2.09
N PHE A 29 -5.69 -10.81 2.85
CA PHE A 29 -5.35 -10.26 4.17
C PHE A 29 -6.15 -10.87 5.33
N ARG A 30 -6.83 -12.02 5.11
CA ARG A 30 -7.43 -12.83 6.19
C ARG A 30 -6.38 -13.44 7.11
N HIS A 31 -5.18 -13.68 6.58
CA HIS A 31 -4.01 -14.16 7.30
C HIS A 31 -2.87 -13.16 7.10
N SER A 32 -1.84 -13.21 7.96
CA SER A 32 -0.68 -12.34 7.83
C SER A 32 0.04 -12.57 6.49
N ASN A 33 0.19 -11.51 5.70
CA ASN A 33 0.86 -11.56 4.41
C ASN A 33 1.74 -10.30 4.23
N PRO A 34 2.87 -10.21 4.97
CA PRO A 34 3.72 -9.03 4.97
C PRO A 34 4.35 -8.75 3.60
N LYS A 35 4.74 -9.79 2.85
CA LYS A 35 5.35 -9.62 1.52
C LYS A 35 4.42 -8.93 0.53
N LEU A 36 3.17 -9.39 0.43
CA LEU A 36 2.17 -8.76 -0.42
C LEU A 36 1.82 -7.36 0.08
N GLY A 37 1.66 -7.20 1.40
CA GLY A 37 1.38 -5.91 2.01
C GLY A 37 2.45 -4.86 1.69
N GLU A 38 3.73 -5.22 1.81
CA GLU A 38 4.87 -4.38 1.48
C GLU A 38 4.88 -3.97 0.01
N GLN A 39 4.64 -4.90 -0.92
CA GLN A 39 4.53 -4.61 -2.35
C GLN A 39 3.40 -3.63 -2.67
N LEU A 40 2.21 -3.83 -2.09
CA LEU A 40 1.07 -2.93 -2.30
C LEU A 40 1.32 -1.54 -1.71
N LEU A 41 1.84 -1.48 -0.49
CA LEU A 41 2.14 -0.21 0.17
C LEU A 41 3.19 0.56 -0.63
N TYR A 42 4.24 -0.10 -1.11
CA TYR A 42 5.23 0.51 -1.98
C TYR A 42 4.57 1.07 -3.25
N PHE A 43 3.74 0.27 -3.94
CA PHE A 43 3.09 0.68 -5.18
C PHE A 43 2.18 1.91 -4.99
N ILE A 44 1.27 1.86 -4.02
CA ILE A 44 0.29 2.93 -3.79
C ILE A 44 1.00 4.20 -3.32
N LEU A 45 1.90 4.10 -2.34
CA LEU A 45 2.60 5.26 -1.79
C LEU A 45 3.58 5.85 -2.80
N SER A 46 4.23 5.03 -3.64
CA SER A 46 5.08 5.55 -4.72
C SER A 46 4.26 6.34 -5.74
N SER A 47 3.06 5.85 -6.06
CA SER A 47 2.14 6.54 -6.97
C SER A 47 1.58 7.83 -6.36
N LEU A 48 1.32 7.84 -5.04
CA LEU A 48 0.87 9.02 -4.30
C LEU A 48 2.00 10.06 -4.08
N ARG A 49 3.25 9.66 -3.87
CA ARG A 49 4.36 10.61 -3.68
C ARG A 49 4.89 11.15 -5.01
N GLY A 50 4.68 10.43 -6.11
CA GLY A 50 5.28 10.71 -7.40
C GLY A 50 6.74 10.22 -7.47
N PRO A 51 7.30 10.07 -8.68
CA PRO A 51 8.54 9.33 -8.92
C PRO A 51 9.78 9.93 -8.25
N ILE A 52 9.82 11.26 -8.09
CA ILE A 52 10.98 11.95 -7.51
C ILE A 52 11.02 11.78 -5.98
N GLN A 53 9.87 11.93 -5.32
CA GLN A 53 9.79 11.85 -3.87
C GLN A 53 9.81 10.39 -3.39
N SER A 54 9.15 9.48 -4.11
CA SER A 54 9.18 8.05 -3.79
C SER A 54 10.59 7.45 -3.87
N ALA A 55 11.39 7.86 -4.86
CA ALA A 55 12.79 7.43 -4.96
C ALA A 55 13.64 7.86 -3.76
N LYS A 56 13.33 9.02 -3.16
CA LYS A 56 14.01 9.48 -1.93
C LYS A 56 13.50 8.76 -0.69
N ASP A 57 12.18 8.63 -0.57
CA ASP A 57 11.55 8.03 0.60
C ASP A 57 11.93 6.55 0.74
N PHE A 58 11.97 5.81 -0.38
CA PHE A 58 12.28 4.39 -0.40
C PHE A 58 13.76 4.08 -0.73
N ASP A 59 14.63 5.08 -0.70
CA ASP A 59 16.08 4.89 -0.90
C ASP A 59 16.61 3.87 0.12
N LYS A 60 17.33 2.85 -0.37
CA LYS A 60 17.96 1.75 0.40
C LYS A 60 17.02 0.78 1.14
N VAL A 61 15.72 1.07 1.23
CA VAL A 61 14.73 0.18 1.87
C VAL A 61 13.91 -0.61 0.86
N TRP A 62 14.01 -0.29 -0.43
CA TRP A 62 13.37 -1.01 -1.53
C TRP A 62 14.36 -1.32 -2.66
N PRO A 63 14.33 -2.52 -3.28
CA PRO A 63 13.52 -3.69 -2.91
C PRO A 63 13.99 -4.38 -1.62
N ILE A 64 13.06 -5.07 -0.95
CA ILE A 64 13.30 -5.69 0.36
C ILE A 64 13.94 -7.07 0.17
N PHE A 65 15.16 -7.26 0.70
CA PHE A 65 15.88 -8.55 0.65
C PHE A 65 15.96 -9.23 2.01
N ASP A 66 15.98 -8.47 3.10
CA ASP A 66 16.12 -9.00 4.46
C ASP A 66 15.12 -8.40 5.47
N SER A 67 15.11 -8.97 6.67
CA SER A 67 14.19 -8.58 7.75
C SER A 67 14.56 -7.25 8.43
N ALA A 68 15.79 -6.76 8.30
CA ALA A 68 16.18 -5.42 8.72
C ALA A 68 15.61 -4.37 7.75
N GLN A 69 15.78 -4.56 6.45
CA GLN A 69 15.16 -3.70 5.42
C GLN A 69 13.64 -3.68 5.52
N SER A 70 12.98 -4.83 5.77
CA SER A 70 11.53 -4.88 6.02
C SER A 70 11.11 -4.03 7.23
N ARG A 71 11.93 -4.00 8.31
CA ARG A 71 11.67 -3.14 9.47
C ARG A 71 11.82 -1.66 9.12
N ASP A 72 12.85 -1.30 8.37
CA ASP A 72 13.11 0.09 8.00
C ASP A 72 12.10 0.60 6.96
N PHE A 73 11.72 -0.23 5.98
CA PHE A 73 10.61 0.04 5.08
C PHE A 73 9.32 0.38 5.84
N ARG A 74 8.97 -0.42 6.87
CA ARG A 74 7.78 -0.13 7.69
C ARG A 74 7.84 1.21 8.41
N LYS A 75 9.03 1.65 8.86
CA LYS A 75 9.20 2.98 9.48
C LYS A 75 8.98 4.10 8.47
N VAL A 76 9.52 3.95 7.25
CA VAL A 76 9.30 4.90 6.16
C VAL A 76 7.81 5.00 5.83
N VAL A 77 7.15 3.85 5.61
CA VAL A 77 5.70 3.78 5.34
C VAL A 77 4.90 4.42 6.46
N GLN A 78 5.24 4.14 7.72
CA GLN A 78 4.60 4.76 8.87
C GLN A 78 4.76 6.28 8.84
N GLY A 79 5.97 6.79 8.58
CA GLY A 79 6.24 8.22 8.49
C GLY A 79 5.40 8.89 7.40
N ILE A 80 5.30 8.26 6.22
CA ILE A 80 4.45 8.76 5.13
C ILE A 80 2.97 8.79 5.54
N ILE A 81 2.45 7.71 6.15
CA ILE A 81 1.06 7.67 6.60
C ILE A 81 0.80 8.75 7.67
N SER A 82 1.71 8.93 8.63
CA SER A 82 1.59 9.96 9.66
C SER A 82 1.61 11.38 9.08
N GLU A 83 2.40 11.62 8.03
CA GLU A 83 2.38 12.90 7.31
C GLU A 83 1.03 13.11 6.61
N LEU A 84 0.49 12.10 5.93
CA LEU A 84 -0.84 12.16 5.32
C LEU A 84 -1.97 12.38 6.36
N GLU A 85 -1.86 11.75 7.53
CA GLU A 85 -2.75 12.01 8.67
C GLU A 85 -2.65 13.47 9.15
N SER A 86 -1.44 14.04 9.19
CA SER A 86 -1.21 15.43 9.59
C SER A 86 -1.76 16.44 8.59
N GLN A 87 -1.75 16.09 7.31
CA GLN A 87 -2.32 16.89 6.21
C GLN A 87 -3.86 16.77 6.13
N GLY A 88 -4.47 15.91 6.97
CA GLY A 88 -5.92 15.67 6.97
C GLY A 88 -6.40 14.77 5.82
N ALA A 89 -5.48 14.16 5.08
CA ALA A 89 -5.81 13.27 3.96
C ALA A 89 -6.25 11.87 4.43
N LEU A 90 -5.88 11.48 5.66
CA LEU A 90 -6.30 10.23 6.29
C LEU A 90 -6.86 10.46 7.70
N PRO A 91 -7.86 9.67 8.14
CA PRO A 91 -8.29 9.64 9.54
C PRO A 91 -7.14 9.27 10.47
N ARG A 92 -7.09 9.90 11.66
CA ARG A 92 -6.07 9.61 12.69
C ARG A 92 -6.16 8.15 13.16
N SER A 93 -5.01 7.48 13.35
CA SER A 93 -4.80 6.12 13.87
C SER A 93 -4.55 5.02 12.82
N ASN A 94 -4.31 5.40 11.58
CA ASN A 94 -3.96 4.54 10.46
C ASN A 94 -2.47 4.13 10.44
N SER A 95 -1.58 4.94 11.04
CA SER A 95 -0.13 4.70 11.14
C SER A 95 0.29 3.61 12.16
N ARG A 96 -0.61 2.70 12.54
CA ARG A 96 -0.31 1.68 13.56
C ARG A 96 0.69 0.63 13.06
N VAL A 97 1.89 0.66 13.63
CA VAL A 97 3.01 -0.25 13.34
C VAL A 97 2.61 -1.73 13.38
N SER A 98 1.76 -2.14 14.32
CA SER A 98 1.32 -3.53 14.44
C SER A 98 0.50 -4.01 13.24
N SER A 99 -0.32 -3.15 12.64
CA SER A 99 -1.08 -3.45 11.42
C SER A 99 -0.20 -3.49 10.18
N LEU A 100 0.85 -2.65 10.14
CA LEU A 100 1.87 -2.66 9.07
C LEU A 100 2.84 -3.85 9.19
N ALA A 101 3.04 -4.39 10.40
CA ALA A 101 3.90 -5.55 10.62
C ALA A 101 3.24 -6.86 10.21
N THR A 102 1.95 -7.02 10.49
CA THR A 102 1.21 -8.23 10.13
C THR A 102 0.57 -8.15 8.75
N CYS A 103 0.32 -6.94 8.25
CA CYS A 103 -0.40 -6.67 7.00
C CYS A 103 -1.70 -7.49 6.91
N CYS A 104 -2.48 -7.57 7.98
CA CYS A 104 -3.72 -8.35 7.98
C CYS A 104 -4.83 -7.74 8.84
N GLY A 105 -6.04 -8.24 8.61
CA GLY A 105 -7.24 -7.83 9.36
C GLY A 105 -7.93 -6.59 8.80
N PRO A 106 -9.12 -6.26 9.35
CA PRO A 106 -10.02 -5.26 8.77
C PRO A 106 -9.39 -3.86 8.69
N ARG A 107 -8.56 -3.50 9.67
CA ARG A 107 -7.89 -2.19 9.72
C ARG A 107 -6.85 -2.00 8.62
N PHE A 108 -6.08 -3.04 8.30
CA PHE A 108 -5.09 -2.96 7.22
C PHE A 108 -5.79 -2.86 5.85
N VAL A 109 -6.86 -3.61 5.67
CA VAL A 109 -7.69 -3.55 4.46
C VAL A 109 -8.33 -2.17 4.30
N GLU A 110 -8.84 -1.58 5.39
CA GLU A 110 -9.41 -0.23 5.40
C GLU A 110 -8.36 0.84 5.05
N LEU A 111 -7.14 0.73 5.60
CA LEU A 111 -6.03 1.61 5.23
C LEU A 111 -5.68 1.50 3.74
N LEU A 112 -5.54 0.27 3.22
CA LEU A 112 -5.25 0.06 1.80
C LEU A 112 -6.37 0.63 0.91
N TRP A 113 -7.63 0.47 1.32
CA TRP A 113 -8.77 1.06 0.63
C TRP A 113 -8.69 2.58 0.61
N GLN A 114 -8.45 3.22 1.76
CA GLN A 114 -8.33 4.67 1.86
C GLN A 114 -7.19 5.21 0.98
N LEU A 115 -6.01 4.60 1.03
CA LEU A 115 -4.88 4.98 0.17
C LEU A 115 -5.20 4.79 -1.33
N SER A 116 -5.94 3.72 -1.67
CA SER A 116 -6.37 3.47 -3.05
C SER A 116 -7.39 4.50 -3.54
N CYS A 117 -8.34 4.89 -2.68
CA CYS A 117 -9.30 5.96 -2.98
C CYS A 117 -8.59 7.29 -3.24
N MET A 118 -7.63 7.66 -2.37
CA MET A 118 -6.82 8.86 -2.57
C MET A 118 -6.05 8.83 -3.89
N LEU A 119 -5.51 7.67 -4.25
CA LEU A 119 -4.80 7.51 -5.51
C LEU A 119 -5.76 7.71 -6.70
N CYS A 120 -6.95 7.12 -6.63
CA CYS A 120 -7.98 7.26 -7.65
C CYS A 120 -8.44 8.72 -7.81
N GLU A 121 -8.72 9.41 -6.71
CA GLU A 121 -9.09 10.83 -6.71
C GLU A 121 -8.01 11.69 -7.37
N ARG A 122 -6.74 11.38 -7.10
CA ARG A 122 -5.62 12.08 -7.73
C ARG A 122 -5.53 11.80 -9.23
N PHE A 123 -5.67 10.54 -9.65
CA PHE A 123 -5.67 10.19 -11.08
C PHE A 123 -6.83 10.85 -11.84
N ILE A 124 -8.03 10.90 -11.26
CA ILE A 124 -9.19 11.57 -11.85
C ILE A 124 -8.96 13.09 -11.92
N GLY A 125 -8.41 13.69 -10.86
CA GLY A 125 -8.08 15.11 -10.82
C GLY A 125 -7.05 15.53 -11.87
N GLU A 126 -5.98 14.76 -12.05
CA GLU A 126 -4.97 14.99 -13.09
C GLU A 126 -5.56 14.86 -14.50
N HIS A 127 -6.49 13.92 -14.72
CA HIS A 127 -7.11 13.71 -16.02
C HIS A 127 -8.15 14.78 -16.39
N PHE A 128 -8.73 15.48 -15.40
CA PHE A 128 -9.68 16.58 -15.61
C PHE A 128 -9.00 17.94 -15.78
N GLN A 129 -7.72 18.09 -15.39
CA GLN A 129 -6.92 19.29 -15.69
C GLN A 129 -6.36 19.33 -17.12
N LEU A 130 -6.47 18.23 -17.87
CA LEU A 130 -5.99 18.11 -19.26
C LEU A 130 -7.11 18.24 -20.31
N MET A 131 -8.34 18.58 -19.90
CA MET A 131 -9.45 19.01 -20.78
C MET A 131 -9.78 20.48 -20.53
#